data_AF-A0A971RJV5-F1
#
_entry.id   AF-A0A971RJV5-F1
#
_cell.length_a   1.000
_cell.length_b   1.000
_cell.length_c   1.000
_cell.angle_alpha   90.00
_cell.angle_beta   90.00
_cell.angle_gamma   90.00
#
_symmetry.space_group_name_H-M   'P 1'
#
loop_
_entity.id
_entity.type
_entity.pdbx_description
1 polymer ?
#
loop_
_entity_poly.entity_id
_entity_poly.type
_entity_poly.pdbx_seq_one_letter_code
_entity_poly.pdbx_strand_id
1 'polypeptide(L)'
;MDFTYTFYQNLISQLQDGGYTISDYHSYGKFDKVAILRHDVDMSIDKALKMAQMEHDIGAHSTYFFLISTDFYNIASKSSVSKISRIHDLGHEIGLHFDEVKYGNISNLGGGITILTQ
;
A
#
# COMPACT_ATOMS: atom_id res chain seq x y z
N MET A 1 -18.65 -4.81 -11.90
CA MET A 1 -17.29 -4.30 -11.61
C MET A 1 -16.40 -5.53 -11.51
N ASP A 2 -15.32 -5.57 -12.31
CA ASP A 2 -14.39 -6.71 -12.39
C ASP A 2 -13.22 -6.46 -11.43
N PHE A 3 -12.92 -7.41 -10.56
CA PHE A 3 -11.88 -7.29 -9.52
C PHE A 3 -10.76 -8.31 -9.75
N THR A 4 -10.35 -8.46 -11.00
CA THR A 4 -9.22 -9.29 -11.41
C THR A 4 -7.93 -8.48 -11.59
N TYR A 5 -6.78 -9.16 -11.54
CA TYR A 5 -5.48 -8.53 -11.82
C TYR A 5 -5.42 -7.90 -13.21
N THR A 6 -5.96 -8.58 -14.22
CA THR A 6 -5.99 -8.09 -15.60
C THR A 6 -6.81 -6.81 -15.73
N PHE A 7 -7.98 -6.75 -15.06
CA PHE A 7 -8.76 -5.52 -15.05
C PHE A 7 -8.00 -4.36 -14.40
N TYR A 8 -7.33 -4.62 -13.26
CA TYR A 8 -6.50 -3.62 -12.58
C TYR A 8 -5.32 -3.14 -13.44
N GLN A 9 -4.61 -4.04 -14.13
CA GLN A 9 -3.58 -3.68 -15.10
C GLN A 9 -4.11 -2.74 -16.18
N ASN A 10 -5.25 -3.09 -16.77
CA ASN A 10 -5.88 -2.27 -17.80
C ASN A 10 -6.31 -0.89 -17.27
N LEU A 11 -6.68 -0.79 -15.99
CA LEU A 11 -6.98 0.48 -15.35
C LEU A 11 -5.73 1.37 -15.25
N ILE A 12 -4.60 0.81 -14.81
CA ILE A 12 -3.34 1.56 -14.75
C ILE A 12 -2.91 2.02 -16.14
N SER A 13 -2.97 1.14 -17.14
CA SER A 13 -2.62 1.51 -18.52
C SER A 13 -3.52 2.64 -19.04
N GLN A 14 -4.82 2.62 -18.76
CA GLN A 14 -5.72 3.72 -19.14
C GLN A 14 -5.39 5.05 -18.43
N LEU A 15 -4.93 5.01 -17.17
CA LEU A 15 -4.45 6.21 -16.49
C LEU A 15 -3.22 6.78 -17.19
N GLN A 16 -2.25 5.93 -17.51
CA GLN A 16 -1.03 6.32 -18.22
C GLN A 16 -1.34 6.88 -19.62
N ASP A 17 -2.21 6.21 -20.39
CA ASP A 17 -2.68 6.67 -21.71
C ASP A 17 -3.44 8.02 -21.61
N GLY A 18 -4.12 8.25 -20.49
CA GLY A 18 -4.77 9.53 -20.16
C GLY A 18 -3.81 10.66 -19.76
N GLY A 19 -2.50 10.38 -19.75
CA GLY A 19 -1.44 11.31 -19.38
C GLY A 19 -1.22 11.46 -17.88
N TYR A 20 -1.72 10.53 -17.05
CA TYR A 20 -1.39 10.52 -15.63
C TYR A 20 -0.02 9.91 -15.40
N THR A 21 0.80 10.58 -14.60
CA THR A 21 2.01 9.99 -14.04
C THR A 21 1.63 9.19 -12.79
N ILE A 22 1.99 7.91 -12.76
CA ILE A 22 1.96 7.15 -11.51
C ILE A 22 3.09 7.69 -10.63
N SER A 23 2.77 8.18 -9.45
CA SER A 23 3.71 8.85 -8.53
C SER A 23 3.49 8.40 -7.09
N ASP A 24 4.31 8.92 -6.17
CA ASP A 24 4.31 8.62 -4.74
C ASP A 24 3.99 9.87 -3.90
N TYR A 25 3.88 9.68 -2.59
CA TYR A 25 3.60 10.76 -1.64
C TYR A 25 4.71 11.82 -1.53
N HIS A 26 5.90 11.55 -2.06
CA HIS A 26 7.06 12.46 -1.99
C HIS A 26 7.22 13.32 -3.24
N SER A 27 6.75 12.82 -4.39
CA SER A 27 7.03 13.41 -5.70
C SER A 27 5.78 13.84 -6.49
N TYR A 28 4.57 13.58 -6.00
CA TYR A 28 3.32 13.92 -6.70
C TYR A 28 3.23 15.40 -7.10
N GLY A 29 3.78 16.32 -6.32
CA GLY A 29 3.75 17.76 -6.63
C GLY A 29 4.59 18.18 -7.85
N LYS A 30 5.32 17.25 -8.47
CA LYS A 30 6.19 17.53 -9.63
C LYS A 30 5.50 17.38 -10.98
N PHE A 31 4.26 16.89 -11.02
CA PHE A 31 3.55 16.58 -12.27
C PHE A 31 2.13 17.17 -12.26
N ASP A 32 1.62 17.49 -13.45
CA ASP A 32 0.31 18.14 -13.61
C ASP A 32 -0.87 17.17 -13.40
N LYS A 33 -0.70 15.92 -13.82
CA LYS A 33 -1.70 14.84 -13.64
C LYS A 33 -1.03 13.66 -12.95
N VAL A 34 -1.51 13.33 -11.76
CA VAL A 34 -0.92 12.28 -10.93
C VAL A 34 -1.99 11.32 -10.45
N ALA A 35 -1.63 10.04 -10.47
CA ALA A 35 -2.31 9.02 -9.68
C ALA A 35 -1.30 8.43 -8.69
N ILE A 36 -1.70 8.33 -7.42
CA ILE A 36 -0.95 7.60 -6.40
C ILE A 36 -1.68 6.28 -6.18
N LEU A 37 -0.96 5.17 -6.34
CA LEU A 37 -1.50 3.84 -6.14
C LEU A 37 -1.22 3.39 -4.70
N ARG A 38 -2.28 3.07 -3.96
CA ARG A 38 -2.22 2.68 -2.56
C ARG A 38 -2.93 1.35 -2.35
N HIS A 39 -2.27 0.45 -1.62
CA HIS A 39 -2.81 -0.86 -1.25
C HIS A 39 -2.84 -1.06 0.26
N ASP A 40 -4.02 -1.28 0.82
CA ASP A 40 -4.16 -1.80 2.17
C ASP A 40 -4.09 -3.33 2.15
N VAL A 41 -3.08 -3.87 2.83
CA VAL A 41 -2.85 -5.31 2.89
C VAL A 41 -3.48 -5.85 4.17
N ASP A 42 -4.79 -6.07 4.15
CA ASP A 42 -5.50 -6.53 5.35
C ASP A 42 -5.42 -8.04 5.55
N MET A 43 -5.39 -8.79 4.44
CA MET A 43 -5.66 -10.23 4.46
C MET A 43 -4.53 -11.11 3.93
N SER A 44 -3.77 -10.68 2.91
CA SER A 44 -2.83 -11.58 2.23
C SER A 44 -1.62 -10.87 1.64
N ILE A 45 -0.46 -11.13 2.24
CA ILE A 45 0.84 -10.70 1.73
C ILE A 45 1.17 -11.39 0.40
N ASP A 46 0.73 -12.63 0.18
CA ASP A 46 0.95 -13.33 -1.09
C ASP A 46 0.24 -12.66 -2.26
N LYS A 47 -1.01 -12.22 -2.06
CA LYS A 47 -1.75 -11.47 -3.08
C LYS A 47 -1.14 -10.08 -3.31
N ALA A 48 -0.67 -9.43 -2.26
CA ALA A 48 0.05 -8.16 -2.36
C ALA A 48 1.34 -8.30 -3.18
N LEU A 49 2.15 -9.34 -2.92
CA LEU A 49 3.37 -9.60 -3.69
C LEU A 49 3.06 -9.89 -5.17
N LYS A 50 2.01 -10.65 -5.45
CA LYS A 50 1.58 -10.90 -6.84
C LYS A 50 1.15 -9.61 -7.54
N MET A 51 0.47 -8.71 -6.83
CA MET A 51 0.07 -7.40 -7.34
C MET A 51 1.31 -6.53 -7.62
N ALA A 52 2.25 -6.47 -6.68
CA ALA A 52 3.50 -5.72 -6.81
C ALA A 52 4.33 -6.18 -8.01
N GLN A 53 4.48 -7.49 -8.20
CA GLN A 53 5.21 -8.01 -9.36
C GLN A 53 4.57 -7.55 -10.68
N MET A 54 3.24 -7.59 -10.76
CA MET A 54 2.53 -7.15 -11.95
C MET A 54 2.66 -5.64 -12.19
N GLU A 55 2.62 -4.82 -11.13
CA GLU A 55 2.81 -3.37 -11.24
C GLU A 55 4.22 -3.04 -11.72
N HIS A 56 5.22 -3.69 -11.14
CA HIS A 56 6.62 -3.59 -11.58
C HIS A 56 6.77 -3.93 -13.06
N ASP A 57 6.14 -5.01 -13.52
CA ASP A 57 6.22 -5.47 -14.92
C ASP A 57 5.65 -4.44 -15.92
N ILE A 58 4.72 -3.58 -15.49
CA ILE A 58 4.17 -2.49 -16.31
C ILE A 58 4.77 -1.10 -15.98
N GLY A 59 5.85 -1.08 -15.20
CA GLY A 59 6.56 0.16 -14.84
C GLY A 59 5.77 1.08 -13.90
N ALA A 60 4.81 0.54 -13.15
CA ALA A 60 4.08 1.28 -12.13
C ALA A 60 4.69 1.04 -10.74
N HIS A 61 4.61 2.06 -9.89
CA HIS A 61 4.97 1.97 -8.48
C HIS A 61 3.79 2.33 -7.59
N SER A 62 3.80 1.79 -6.38
CA SER A 62 2.67 1.85 -5.44
C SER A 62 3.20 1.84 -4.01
N THR A 63 2.36 2.22 -3.05
CA THR A 63 2.64 2.11 -1.62
C THR A 63 1.76 1.03 -0.99
N TYR A 64 2.37 0.04 -0.36
CA TYR A 64 1.69 -1.07 0.32
C TYR A 64 1.69 -0.87 1.82
N PHE A 65 0.51 -0.67 2.41
CA PHE A 65 0.32 -0.48 3.84
C PHE A 65 -0.07 -1.79 4.51
N PHE A 66 0.78 -2.29 5.41
CA PHE A 66 0.55 -3.58 6.08
C PHE A 66 -0.13 -3.37 7.43
N LEU A 67 -1.27 -4.04 7.61
CA LEU A 67 -2.03 -4.03 8.85
C LEU A 67 -1.39 -4.98 9.86
N ILE A 68 -0.69 -4.41 10.85
CA ILE A 68 -0.01 -5.19 11.88
C ILE A 68 -0.98 -5.89 12.85
N SER A 69 -2.22 -5.40 12.93
CA SER A 69 -3.24 -5.82 13.87
C SER A 69 -4.18 -6.91 13.31
N THR A 70 -3.92 -7.42 12.11
CA THR A 70 -4.75 -8.43 11.45
C THR A 70 -4.58 -9.83 12.07
N ASP A 71 -5.63 -10.65 11.97
CA ASP A 71 -5.58 -12.07 12.33
C ASP A 71 -5.14 -12.97 11.15
N PHE A 72 -5.03 -12.43 9.94
CA PHE A 72 -4.81 -13.22 8.73
C PHE A 72 -3.35 -13.58 8.47
N TYR A 73 -2.40 -12.82 9.02
CA TYR A 73 -0.97 -13.10 8.86
C TYR A 73 -0.16 -12.57 10.03
N ASN A 74 0.99 -13.21 10.29
CA ASN A 74 1.99 -12.70 11.23
C ASN A 74 3.05 -11.89 10.46
N ILE A 75 3.07 -10.57 10.64
CA ILE A 75 4.00 -9.68 9.94
C ILE A 75 5.47 -9.99 10.28
N ALA A 76 5.75 -10.46 11.49
CA ALA A 76 7.10 -10.79 11.97
C ALA A 76 7.57 -12.18 11.55
N SER A 77 6.74 -12.98 10.87
CA SER A 77 7.17 -14.29 10.38
C SER A 77 8.23 -14.13 9.28
N LYS A 78 9.21 -15.04 9.21
CA LYS A 78 10.25 -15.03 8.17
C LYS A 78 9.67 -14.98 6.75
N SER A 79 8.57 -15.69 6.52
CA SER A 79 7.87 -15.71 5.22
C SER A 79 7.30 -14.34 4.87
N SER A 80 6.59 -13.70 5.81
CA SER A 80 6.04 -12.35 5.64
C SER A 80 7.14 -11.32 5.37
N VAL A 81 8.18 -11.30 6.22
CA VAL A 81 9.31 -10.38 6.08
C VAL A 81 9.99 -10.53 4.70
N SER A 82 10.21 -11.76 4.25
CA SER A 82 10.81 -12.01 2.92
C SER A 82 9.94 -11.49 1.78
N LYS A 83 8.62 -11.61 1.86
CA LYS A 83 7.71 -11.13 0.82
C LYS A 83 7.58 -9.61 0.83
N ILE A 84 7.52 -9.00 2.02
CA ILE A 84 7.50 -7.53 2.19
C ILE A 84 8.81 -6.94 1.65
N SER A 85 9.95 -7.54 1.97
CA SER A 85 11.25 -7.15 1.39
C SER A 85 11.23 -7.25 -0.13
N ARG A 86 10.66 -8.33 -0.68
CA ARG A 86 10.56 -8.48 -2.13
C ARG A 86 9.67 -7.41 -2.78
N ILE A 87 8.58 -7.00 -2.14
CA ILE A 87 7.73 -5.89 -2.62
C ILE A 87 8.54 -4.59 -2.66
N HIS A 88 9.34 -4.32 -1.64
CA HIS A 88 10.25 -3.17 -1.63
C HIS A 88 11.30 -3.26 -2.76
N ASP A 89 11.93 -4.43 -2.95
CA ASP A 89 12.95 -4.65 -3.99
C ASP A 89 12.40 -4.53 -5.41
N LEU A 90 11.08 -4.63 -5.59
CA LEU A 90 10.38 -4.37 -6.85
C LEU A 90 10.15 -2.87 -7.11
N GLY A 91 10.55 -1.99 -6.19
CA GLY A 91 10.44 -0.54 -6.32
C GLY A 91 9.20 0.08 -5.67
N HIS A 92 8.47 -0.68 -4.85
CA HIS A 92 7.29 -0.17 -4.13
C HIS A 92 7.66 0.33 -2.74
N GLU A 93 6.87 1.26 -2.22
CA GLU A 93 7.04 1.78 -0.86
C GLU A 93 6.25 0.94 0.15
N ILE A 94 6.78 0.81 1.37
CA ILE A 94 6.16 0.07 2.47
C ILE A 94 5.64 1.05 3.51
N GLY A 95 4.34 0.97 3.82
CA GLY A 95 3.66 1.77 4.82
C GLY A 95 3.09 0.94 5.97
N LEU A 96 2.73 1.61 7.06
CA LEU A 96 2.00 1.04 8.19
C LEU A 96 0.50 1.31 8.00
N HIS A 97 -0.31 0.26 7.86
CA HIS A 97 -1.75 0.40 8.04
C HIS A 97 -2.04 0.29 9.53
N PHE A 98 -2.39 1.43 10.14
CA PHE A 98 -2.72 1.52 11.56
C PHE A 98 -4.23 1.63 11.72
N ASP A 99 -4.80 0.74 12.55
CA ASP A 99 -6.21 0.80 12.96
C ASP A 99 -6.30 1.34 14.38
N GLU A 100 -6.62 2.63 14.49
CA GLU A 100 -6.79 3.34 15.76
C GLU A 100 -7.95 2.81 16.60
N VAL A 101 -9.01 2.29 15.97
CA VAL A 101 -10.21 1.81 16.67
C VAL A 101 -9.88 0.60 17.54
N LYS A 102 -8.90 -0.20 17.14
CA LYS A 102 -8.43 -1.36 17.91
C LYS A 102 -7.83 -1.00 19.27
N TYR A 103 -7.26 0.19 19.42
CA TYR A 103 -6.47 0.53 20.61
C TYR A 103 -7.23 1.35 21.67
N GLY A 104 -8.51 1.64 21.44
CA GLY A 104 -9.36 2.40 22.35
C GLY A 104 -8.91 3.85 22.56
N ASN A 105 -9.70 4.64 23.29
CA ASN A 105 -9.31 6.00 23.64
C ASN A 105 -8.09 5.97 24.58
N ILE A 106 -6.92 6.34 24.05
CA ILE A 106 -5.66 6.43 24.80
C ILE A 106 -5.59 7.70 25.66
N SER A 107 -6.73 8.26 26.07
CA SER A 107 -6.82 9.52 26.81
C SER A 107 -6.25 9.46 28.24
N ASN A 108 -5.90 8.26 28.73
CA ASN A 108 -5.40 8.06 30.11
C ASN A 108 -3.96 7.52 30.21
N LEU A 109 -3.21 7.37 29.11
CA LEU A 109 -1.77 7.08 29.19
C LEU A 109 -1.03 8.41 29.11
N GLY A 110 -0.45 8.84 30.23
CA GLY A 110 0.22 10.14 30.44
C GLY A 110 1.48 10.37 29.61
N GLY A 111 1.38 10.32 28.29
CA GLY A 111 2.44 10.56 27.31
C GLY A 111 1.99 10.45 25.85
N GLY A 112 0.70 10.63 25.55
CA GLY A 112 0.13 10.35 24.22
C GLY A 112 0.53 11.35 23.13
N ILE A 113 0.95 10.81 21.98
CA ILE A 113 0.93 11.49 20.68
C ILE A 113 -0.53 11.88 20.40
N THR A 114 -0.84 13.17 20.35
CA THR A 114 -2.15 13.66 19.95
C THR A 114 -2.28 13.52 18.43
N ILE A 115 -2.98 12.48 17.96
CA ILE A 115 -3.43 12.43 16.58
C ILE A 115 -4.72 13.25 16.52
N LEU A 116 -4.63 14.46 15.96
CA LEU A 116 -5.78 15.31 15.70
C LEU A 116 -6.55 14.72 14.53
N THR A 117 -7.65 14.01 14.80
CA THR A 117 -8.66 13.72 13.78
C THR A 117 -9.49 14.98 13.56
N GLN A 118 -9.66 15.40 12.29
CA GLN A 118 -10.51 16.52 11.89
C GLN A 118 -11.99 16.15 11.97
#